data_AF-A0A4C2EB99-F1
#
_entry.id   AF-A0A4C2EB99-F1
#
_cell.length_a   1.000
_cell.length_b   1.000
_cell.length_c   1.000
_cell.angle_alpha   90.00
_cell.angle_beta   90.00
_cell.angle_gamma   90.00
#
_symmetry.space_group_name_H-M   'P 1'
#
loop_
_entity.id
_entity.type
_entity.pdbx_description
1 polymer ?
#
loop_
_entity_poly.entity_id
_entity_poly.type
_entity_poly.pdbx_seq_one_letter_code
_entity_poly.pdbx_strand_id
1 'polypeptide(L)'
;MTAEVYSNDYFGRLEDRDFAQDKTIERTWLIEEIIKPELPNIIDNVERCLEMLQSDQVFKIPISNGGSEYGNSPSVKGLVARQANKLVDFQALVKFPEFHKGRPIIFKKHPESHFPLQQIEDITSNLEKVLNRLEELEVTNNSDSFISSIGEILQLLTKSINLLQNPPRNLSFPDSNNQAMKQLFKDHESLCESTHHEISLEIVLFKNELCVDFRNLSKVTKKPWCGIDPQTGKSFSDKVKDQLTQDRSKNISDILKQNGVHIEQPTFINSFMSNFNTQWTTLPQAQYFLNRCVTFNNNVVIEINKVALTTM
;
A
#
# COMPACT_ATOMS: atom_id res chain seq x y z
N MET A 1 0.57 -51.18 52.33
CA MET A 1 0.51 -50.63 50.96
C MET A 1 1.22 -49.30 51.00
N THR A 2 2.47 -49.25 50.56
CA THR A 2 3.22 -48.01 50.34
C THR A 2 2.82 -47.48 48.97
N ALA A 3 2.19 -46.31 48.93
CA ALA A 3 1.95 -45.61 47.67
C ALA A 3 3.31 -45.18 47.11
N GLU A 4 3.69 -45.74 45.96
CA GLU A 4 4.84 -45.26 45.20
C GLU A 4 4.45 -43.91 44.60
N VAL A 5 5.01 -42.84 45.14
CA VAL A 5 4.86 -41.49 44.60
C VAL A 5 5.82 -41.40 43.41
N TYR A 6 5.29 -41.06 42.23
CA TYR A 6 6.12 -40.88 41.04
C TYR A 6 7.12 -39.75 41.28
N SER A 7 8.36 -39.92 40.80
CA SER A 7 9.48 -39.01 41.05
C SER A 7 9.20 -37.55 40.66
N ASN A 8 8.25 -37.32 39.75
CA ASN A 8 7.89 -36.00 39.23
C ASN A 8 6.54 -35.49 39.77
N ASP A 9 5.99 -36.12 40.82
CA ASP A 9 4.74 -35.68 41.45
C ASP A 9 4.99 -34.48 42.40
N TYR A 10 3.96 -33.69 42.65
CA TYR A 10 4.02 -32.51 43.54
C TYR A 10 4.55 -32.87 44.94
N PHE A 11 4.28 -34.11 45.38
CA PHE A 11 4.67 -34.69 46.67
C PHE A 11 6.01 -35.46 46.66
N GLY A 12 6.72 -35.51 45.52
CA GLY A 12 8.05 -36.10 45.41
C GLY A 12 9.13 -35.28 46.12
N ARG A 13 10.28 -35.90 46.45
CA ARG A 13 11.40 -35.20 47.09
C ARG A 13 11.99 -34.18 46.11
N LEU A 14 12.25 -32.96 46.58
CA LEU A 14 12.86 -31.87 45.80
C LEU A 14 14.20 -32.24 45.15
N GLU A 15 14.91 -33.22 45.71
CA GLU A 15 16.20 -33.72 45.24
C GLU A 15 16.09 -34.62 43.99
N ASP A 16 14.89 -35.17 43.73
CA ASP A 16 14.61 -36.09 42.61
C ASP A 16 13.89 -35.41 41.43
N ARG A 17 13.56 -34.11 41.55
CA ARG A 17 12.86 -33.35 40.49
C ARG A 17 13.83 -32.84 39.43
N ASP A 18 13.69 -33.36 38.22
CA ASP A 18 14.29 -32.76 37.03
C ASP A 18 13.40 -31.61 36.53
N PHE A 19 13.75 -30.38 36.91
CA PHE A 19 13.06 -29.17 36.47
C PHE A 19 12.95 -29.02 34.94
N ALA A 20 13.87 -29.59 34.16
CA ALA A 20 13.79 -29.55 32.70
C ALA A 20 12.75 -30.55 32.16
N GLN A 21 12.65 -31.71 32.81
CA GLN A 21 11.63 -32.72 32.49
C GLN A 21 10.23 -32.25 32.90
N ASP A 22 10.07 -31.64 34.08
CA ASP A 22 8.80 -31.08 34.55
C ASP A 22 8.27 -30.01 33.57
N LYS A 23 9.13 -29.09 33.11
CA LYS A 23 8.76 -28.09 32.09
C LYS A 23 8.32 -28.72 30.77
N THR A 24 8.93 -29.83 30.39
CA THR A 24 8.60 -30.54 29.15
C THR A 24 7.26 -31.26 29.28
N ILE A 25 6.98 -31.85 30.44
CA ILE A 25 5.70 -32.49 30.77
C ILE A 25 4.59 -31.44 30.80
N GLU A 26 4.78 -30.35 31.53
CA GLU A 26 3.80 -29.26 31.64
C GLU A 26 3.49 -28.62 30.27
N ARG A 27 4.52 -28.42 29.45
CA ARG A 27 4.35 -27.92 28.08
C ARG A 27 3.56 -28.89 27.21
N THR A 28 3.87 -30.18 27.27
CA THR A 28 3.15 -31.21 26.52
C THR A 28 1.69 -31.25 26.97
N TRP A 29 1.44 -31.23 28.28
CA TRP A 29 0.09 -31.17 28.84
C TRP A 29 -0.70 -29.96 28.34
N LEU A 30 -0.10 -28.76 28.36
CA LEU A 30 -0.72 -27.54 27.84
C LEU A 30 -1.11 -27.68 26.36
N ILE A 31 -0.24 -28.27 25.54
CA ILE A 31 -0.49 -28.46 24.11
C ILE A 31 -1.64 -29.44 23.89
N GLU A 32 -1.59 -30.62 24.51
CA GLU A 32 -2.56 -31.69 24.27
C GLU A 32 -3.93 -31.41 24.88
N GLU A 33 -3.98 -30.84 26.10
CA GLU A 33 -5.23 -30.71 26.85
C GLU A 33 -5.91 -29.35 26.69
N ILE A 34 -5.19 -28.32 26.23
CA ILE A 34 -5.73 -26.96 26.10
C ILE A 34 -5.67 -26.44 24.67
N ILE A 35 -4.50 -26.51 24.02
CA ILE A 35 -4.32 -25.86 22.70
C ILE A 35 -4.93 -26.70 21.58
N LYS A 36 -4.60 -27.99 21.49
CA LYS A 36 -5.10 -28.88 20.44
C LYS A 36 -6.62 -29.00 20.39
N PRO A 37 -7.35 -29.10 21.52
CA PRO A 37 -8.81 -29.13 21.50
C PRO A 37 -9.47 -27.90 20.85
N GLU A 38 -8.76 -26.76 20.82
CA GLU A 38 -9.25 -25.52 20.19
C GLU A 38 -8.88 -25.41 18.70
N LEU A 39 -7.95 -26.23 18.19
CA LEU A 39 -7.51 -26.17 16.80
C LEU A 39 -8.65 -26.35 15.78
N PRO A 40 -9.61 -27.29 15.95
CA PRO A 40 -10.71 -27.46 14.99
C PRO A 40 -11.51 -26.17 14.80
N ASN A 41 -11.80 -25.44 15.87
CA ASN A 41 -12.51 -24.16 15.79
C ASN A 41 -11.67 -23.09 15.07
N ILE A 42 -10.34 -23.08 15.27
CA ILE A 42 -9.45 -22.14 14.55
C ILE A 42 -9.41 -22.48 13.06
N ILE A 43 -9.33 -23.77 12.70
CA ILE A 43 -9.37 -24.28 11.33
C ILE A 43 -10.65 -23.83 10.64
N ASP A 44 -11.82 -24.11 11.22
CA ASP A 44 -13.13 -23.73 10.67
C ASP A 44 -13.21 -22.22 10.37
N ASN A 45 -12.64 -21.37 11.24
CA ASN A 45 -12.62 -19.93 11.04
C ASN A 45 -11.71 -19.51 9.87
N VAL A 46 -10.56 -20.17 9.71
CA VAL A 46 -9.63 -19.91 8.59
C VAL A 46 -10.25 -20.38 7.27
N GLU A 47 -10.87 -21.56 7.23
CA GLU A 47 -11.59 -22.08 6.07
C GLU A 47 -12.69 -21.12 5.64
N ARG A 48 -13.52 -20.66 6.58
CA ARG A 48 -14.56 -19.67 6.31
C ARG A 48 -14.00 -18.37 5.73
N CYS A 49 -12.85 -17.90 6.23
CA CYS A 49 -12.18 -16.72 5.67
C CYS A 49 -11.75 -16.95 4.22
N LEU A 50 -11.19 -18.13 3.92
CA LEU A 50 -10.81 -18.51 2.56
C LEU A 50 -12.02 -18.57 1.62
N GLU A 51 -13.10 -19.21 2.03
CA GLU A 51 -14.36 -19.26 1.27
C GLU A 51 -14.89 -17.86 0.93
N MET A 52 -14.87 -16.94 1.90
CA MET A 52 -15.32 -15.56 1.69
C MET A 52 -14.41 -14.78 0.71
N LEU A 53 -13.09 -15.02 0.76
CA LEU A 53 -12.13 -14.35 -0.11
C LEU A 53 -12.14 -14.92 -1.54
N GLN A 54 -12.37 -16.22 -1.68
CA GLN A 54 -12.39 -16.96 -2.95
C GLN A 54 -13.78 -17.06 -3.57
N SER A 55 -14.80 -16.47 -2.93
CA SER A 55 -16.19 -16.50 -3.42
C SER A 55 -16.31 -16.10 -4.89
N ASP A 56 -17.00 -16.95 -5.65
CA ASP A 56 -17.38 -16.70 -7.04
C ASP A 56 -18.47 -15.62 -7.19
N GLN A 57 -19.01 -15.12 -6.07
CA GLN A 57 -19.99 -14.04 -6.10
C GLN A 57 -19.35 -12.74 -6.61
N VAL A 58 -20.03 -12.08 -7.55
CA VAL A 58 -19.64 -10.74 -8.01
C VAL A 58 -20.22 -9.68 -7.06
N PHE A 59 -19.33 -9.05 -6.30
CA PHE A 59 -19.66 -7.93 -5.42
C PHE A 59 -19.61 -6.63 -6.21
N LYS A 60 -20.77 -5.99 -6.42
CA LYS A 60 -20.89 -4.69 -7.09
C LYS A 60 -20.99 -3.60 -6.05
N ILE A 61 -20.08 -2.62 -6.13
CA ILE A 61 -19.91 -1.61 -5.11
C ILE A 61 -19.95 -0.23 -5.75
N PRO A 62 -20.95 0.62 -5.42
CA PRO A 62 -21.00 1.99 -5.91
C PRO A 62 -19.89 2.82 -5.25
N ILE A 63 -19.26 3.71 -6.02
CA ILE A 63 -18.26 4.65 -5.51
C ILE A 63 -18.70 6.08 -5.85
N SER A 64 -18.64 6.98 -4.86
CA SER A 64 -19.01 8.38 -5.06
C SER A 64 -18.43 9.25 -3.95
N ASN A 65 -17.94 10.44 -4.29
CA ASN A 65 -17.52 11.44 -3.30
C ASN A 65 -18.62 12.45 -2.95
N GLY A 66 -19.85 12.26 -3.44
CA GLY A 66 -20.96 13.19 -3.25
C GLY A 66 -20.78 14.55 -3.93
N GLY A 67 -19.73 14.73 -4.75
CA GLY A 67 -19.45 15.97 -5.44
C GLY A 67 -20.53 16.33 -6.46
N SER A 68 -20.90 17.61 -6.53
CA SER A 68 -21.86 18.11 -7.52
C SER A 68 -21.22 18.17 -8.91
N GLU A 69 -21.95 17.67 -9.91
CA GLU A 69 -21.55 17.76 -11.33
C GLU A 69 -21.52 19.21 -11.83
N TYR A 70 -22.28 20.09 -11.19
CA TYR A 70 -22.44 21.50 -11.57
C TYR A 70 -21.51 22.44 -10.78
N GLY A 71 -20.77 21.92 -9.80
CA GLY A 71 -19.84 22.69 -8.98
C GLY A 71 -18.44 22.81 -9.60
N ASN A 72 -17.65 23.74 -9.06
CA ASN A 72 -16.21 23.87 -9.32
C ASN A 72 -15.36 22.95 -8.41
N SER A 73 -15.96 21.87 -7.92
CA SER A 73 -15.30 20.89 -7.04
C SER A 73 -15.06 19.61 -7.83
N PRO A 74 -14.00 18.85 -7.51
CA PRO A 74 -13.79 17.56 -8.14
C PRO A 74 -14.91 16.58 -7.78
N SER A 75 -15.38 15.82 -8.76
CA SER A 75 -16.44 14.83 -8.55
C SER A 75 -16.08 13.50 -9.21
N VAL A 76 -16.40 12.43 -8.49
CA VAL A 76 -16.28 11.06 -9.00
C VAL A 76 -17.56 10.31 -8.64
N LYS A 77 -18.12 9.61 -9.61
CA LYS A 77 -19.26 8.70 -9.44
C LYS A 77 -19.05 7.46 -10.29
N GLY A 78 -19.30 6.28 -9.75
CA GLY A 78 -19.00 5.06 -10.46
C GLY A 78 -19.45 3.78 -9.77
N LEU A 79 -19.01 2.67 -10.33
CA LEU A 79 -19.22 1.31 -9.87
C LEU A 79 -17.93 0.53 -10.02
N VAL A 80 -17.59 -0.25 -9.01
CA VAL A 80 -16.52 -1.25 -9.05
C VAL A 80 -17.15 -2.61 -8.81
N ALA A 81 -16.80 -3.62 -9.61
CA ALA A 81 -17.21 -4.99 -9.36
C ALA A 81 -15.99 -5.88 -9.10
N ARG A 82 -16.02 -6.59 -7.98
CA ARG A 82 -15.00 -7.55 -7.55
C ARG A 82 -15.58 -8.97 -7.61
N GLN A 83 -14.77 -9.91 -8.07
CA GLN A 83 -15.01 -11.35 -7.91
C GLN A 83 -13.72 -11.97 -7.40
N ALA A 84 -13.77 -12.69 -6.29
CA ALA A 84 -12.59 -13.20 -5.58
C ALA A 84 -11.47 -12.12 -5.47
N ASN A 85 -10.25 -12.44 -5.92
CA ASN A 85 -9.09 -11.56 -5.90
C ASN A 85 -8.98 -10.63 -7.13
N LYS A 86 -10.06 -10.35 -7.87
CA LYS A 86 -9.98 -9.65 -9.17
C LYS A 86 -11.04 -8.57 -9.31
N LEU A 87 -10.69 -7.47 -9.98
CA LEU A 87 -11.68 -6.53 -10.49
C LEU A 87 -12.21 -6.99 -11.83
N VAL A 88 -13.48 -7.36 -11.86
CA VAL A 88 -14.18 -7.84 -13.06
C VAL A 88 -14.85 -6.72 -13.82
N ASP A 89 -15.25 -5.64 -13.14
CA ASP A 89 -15.80 -4.44 -13.76
C ASP A 89 -15.32 -3.17 -13.04
N PHE A 90 -15.18 -2.09 -13.80
CA PHE A 90 -14.86 -0.78 -13.27
C PHE A 90 -15.41 0.29 -14.22
N GLN A 91 -16.25 1.17 -13.69
CA GLN A 91 -16.73 2.34 -14.42
C GLN A 91 -16.78 3.55 -13.49
N ALA A 92 -16.17 4.66 -13.90
CA ALA A 92 -16.21 5.91 -13.14
C ALA A 92 -16.32 7.12 -14.07
N LEU A 93 -17.25 8.02 -13.77
CA LEU A 93 -17.30 9.37 -14.31
C LEU A 93 -16.49 10.28 -13.38
N VAL A 94 -15.41 10.84 -13.89
CA VAL A 94 -14.43 11.64 -13.13
C VAL A 94 -14.36 13.04 -13.70
N LYS A 95 -14.43 14.04 -12.83
CA LYS A 95 -14.30 15.46 -13.18
C LYS A 95 -13.32 16.13 -12.24
N PHE A 96 -12.30 16.76 -12.80
CA PHE A 96 -11.43 17.72 -12.10
C PHE A 96 -11.48 19.06 -12.84
N PRO A 97 -11.74 20.20 -12.16
CA PRO A 97 -11.84 21.51 -12.81
C PRO A 97 -10.64 21.89 -13.67
N GLU A 98 -9.43 21.55 -13.23
CA GLU A 98 -8.16 21.87 -13.88
C GLU A 98 -7.85 20.92 -15.04
N PHE A 99 -8.44 19.73 -15.06
CA PHE A 99 -8.23 18.72 -16.10
C PHE A 99 -9.25 18.89 -17.23
N HIS A 100 -8.79 18.96 -18.49
CA HIS A 100 -9.64 19.23 -19.67
C HIS A 100 -10.70 20.33 -19.48
N LYS A 101 -10.37 21.38 -18.71
CA LYS A 101 -11.27 22.50 -18.39
C LYS A 101 -12.56 22.05 -17.68
N GLY A 102 -12.47 21.06 -16.81
CA GLY A 102 -13.59 20.57 -16.00
C GLY A 102 -14.57 19.69 -16.77
N ARG A 103 -14.20 19.19 -17.95
CA ARG A 103 -15.03 18.22 -18.69
C ARG A 103 -14.96 16.86 -18.00
N PRO A 104 -16.11 16.23 -17.67
CA PRO A 104 -16.13 14.88 -17.14
C PRO A 104 -15.58 13.87 -18.14
N ILE A 105 -14.89 12.85 -17.63
CA ILE A 105 -14.28 11.76 -18.40
C ILE A 105 -14.79 10.44 -17.85
N ILE A 106 -15.12 9.53 -18.74
CA ILE A 106 -15.59 8.20 -18.39
C ILE A 106 -14.41 7.23 -18.46
N PHE A 107 -14.03 6.70 -17.30
CA PHE A 107 -13.13 5.57 -17.17
C PHE A 107 -13.97 4.30 -17.20
N LYS A 108 -13.77 3.43 -18.20
CA LYS A 108 -14.46 2.14 -18.31
C LYS A 108 -13.44 1.04 -18.57
N LYS A 109 -13.43 0.03 -17.71
CA LYS A 109 -12.54 -1.13 -17.81
C LYS A 109 -12.65 -1.76 -19.20
N HIS A 110 -11.51 -2.10 -19.80
CA HIS A 110 -11.50 -2.88 -21.01
C HIS A 110 -12.02 -4.31 -20.74
N PRO A 111 -12.88 -4.91 -21.59
CA PRO A 111 -13.42 -6.26 -21.34
C PRO A 111 -12.33 -7.31 -21.10
N GLU A 112 -11.25 -7.24 -21.87
CA GLU A 112 -10.13 -8.18 -21.80
C GLU A 112 -9.06 -7.80 -20.76
N SER A 113 -9.17 -6.64 -20.10
CA SER A 113 -8.16 -6.28 -19.09
C SER A 113 -8.27 -7.18 -17.86
N HIS A 114 -7.12 -7.49 -17.27
CA HIS A 114 -7.02 -8.22 -16.03
C HIS A 114 -6.42 -7.32 -14.96
N PHE A 115 -7.11 -7.15 -13.84
CA PHE A 115 -6.61 -6.38 -12.71
C PHE A 115 -6.72 -7.21 -11.43
N PRO A 116 -5.63 -7.88 -11.01
CA PRO A 116 -5.60 -8.61 -9.77
C PRO A 116 -5.52 -7.65 -8.58
N LEU A 117 -6.29 -7.93 -7.54
CA LEU A 117 -6.14 -7.32 -6.23
C LEU A 117 -5.06 -8.07 -5.47
N GLN A 118 -3.80 -7.70 -5.71
CA GLN A 118 -2.62 -8.39 -5.18
C GLN A 118 -2.70 -8.65 -3.66
N GLN A 119 -3.20 -7.68 -2.89
CA GLN A 119 -3.36 -7.84 -1.43
C GLN A 119 -4.29 -9.02 -1.09
N ILE A 120 -5.38 -9.24 -1.82
CA ILE A 120 -6.28 -10.38 -1.60
C ILE A 120 -5.57 -11.67 -1.96
N GLU A 121 -4.88 -11.70 -3.10
CA GLU A 121 -4.11 -12.87 -3.55
C GLU A 121 -3.05 -13.30 -2.53
N ASP A 122 -2.29 -12.33 -2.01
CA ASP A 122 -1.27 -12.58 -0.99
C ASP A 122 -1.88 -13.07 0.33
N ILE A 123 -3.00 -12.47 0.77
CA ILE A 123 -3.72 -12.87 1.98
C ILE A 123 -4.27 -14.29 1.82
N THR A 124 -4.90 -14.61 0.69
CA THR A 124 -5.41 -15.95 0.38
C THR A 124 -4.28 -16.96 0.42
N SER A 125 -3.15 -16.70 -0.24
CA SER A 125 -1.99 -17.61 -0.21
C SER A 125 -1.41 -17.81 1.20
N ASN A 126 -1.38 -16.77 2.02
CA ASN A 126 -0.95 -16.89 3.42
C ASN A 126 -1.93 -17.73 4.24
N LEU A 127 -3.24 -17.54 4.06
CA LEU A 127 -4.27 -18.29 4.78
C LEU A 127 -4.32 -19.77 4.37
N GLU A 128 -4.12 -20.09 3.09
CA GLU A 128 -3.97 -21.49 2.63
C GLU A 128 -2.79 -22.19 3.32
N LYS A 129 -1.66 -21.49 3.46
CA LYS A 129 -0.50 -22.02 4.21
C LYS A 129 -0.80 -22.17 5.70
N VAL A 130 -1.53 -21.22 6.30
CA VAL A 130 -1.96 -21.30 7.70
C VAL A 130 -2.86 -22.50 7.90
N LEU A 131 -3.83 -22.72 7.01
CA LEU A 131 -4.76 -23.87 7.08
C LEU A 131 -3.99 -25.20 7.09
N ASN A 132 -3.14 -25.42 6.09
CA ASN A 132 -2.32 -26.64 6.01
C ASN A 132 -1.47 -26.86 7.27
N ARG A 133 -0.89 -25.77 7.81
CA ARG A 133 -0.08 -25.83 9.04
C ARG A 133 -0.92 -26.14 10.29
N LEU A 134 -2.14 -25.64 10.37
CA LEU A 134 -3.05 -25.95 11.48
C LEU A 134 -3.47 -27.42 11.47
N GLU A 135 -3.76 -27.98 10.30
CA GLU A 135 -4.04 -29.41 10.12
C GLU A 135 -2.82 -30.28 10.52
N GLU A 136 -1.60 -29.87 10.12
CA GLU A 136 -0.36 -30.54 10.55
C GLU A 136 -0.16 -30.52 12.08
N LEU A 137 -0.62 -29.46 12.76
CA LEU A 137 -0.50 -29.31 14.21
C LEU A 137 -1.36 -30.31 15.00
N GLU A 138 -2.50 -30.73 14.46
CA GLU A 138 -3.39 -31.70 15.13
C GLU A 138 -2.68 -33.03 15.40
N VAL A 139 -1.83 -33.46 14.46
CA VAL A 139 -1.08 -34.72 14.54
C VAL A 139 0.35 -34.57 15.06
N THR A 140 0.80 -33.34 15.36
CA THR A 140 2.16 -33.07 15.82
C THR A 140 2.30 -33.40 17.31
N ASN A 141 3.20 -34.35 17.64
CA ASN A 141 3.44 -34.77 19.02
C ASN A 141 4.69 -34.14 19.66
N ASN A 142 5.59 -33.58 18.85
CA ASN A 142 6.79 -32.93 19.34
C ASN A 142 6.48 -31.47 19.73
N SER A 143 6.67 -31.14 21.01
CA SER A 143 6.31 -29.83 21.55
C SER A 143 7.13 -28.66 20.97
N ASP A 144 8.42 -28.85 20.66
CA ASP A 144 9.26 -27.81 20.05
C ASP A 144 8.85 -27.53 18.59
N SER A 145 8.51 -28.59 17.85
CA SER A 145 8.00 -28.47 16.47
C SER A 145 6.62 -27.82 16.44
N PHE A 146 5.77 -28.15 17.43
CA PHE A 146 4.46 -27.52 17.60
C PHE A 146 4.60 -26.01 17.80
N ILE A 147 5.45 -25.60 18.75
CA ILE A 147 5.71 -24.18 19.04
C ILE A 147 6.27 -23.46 17.80
N SER A 148 7.21 -24.07 17.11
CA SER A 148 7.80 -23.49 15.90
C SER A 148 6.74 -23.26 14.82
N SER A 149 5.85 -24.25 14.60
CA SER A 149 4.78 -24.16 13.60
C SER A 149 3.72 -23.11 13.98
N ILE A 150 3.36 -22.99 15.26
CA ILE A 150 2.53 -21.88 15.77
C ILE A 150 3.21 -20.53 15.48
N GLY A 151 4.52 -20.43 15.69
CA GLY A 151 5.31 -19.23 15.36
C GLY A 151 5.20 -18.85 13.88
N GLU A 152 5.31 -19.82 12.97
CA GLU A 152 5.12 -19.61 11.52
C GLU A 152 3.70 -19.14 11.18
N ILE A 153 2.67 -19.78 11.77
CA ILE A 153 1.26 -19.39 11.59
C ILE A 153 1.05 -17.93 12.00
N LEU A 154 1.53 -17.55 13.19
CA LEU A 154 1.40 -16.18 13.69
C LEU A 154 2.12 -15.17 12.78
N GLN A 155 3.28 -15.53 12.23
CA GLN A 155 3.98 -14.68 11.25
C GLN A 155 3.16 -14.49 9.96
N LEU A 156 2.55 -15.55 9.43
CA LEU A 156 1.71 -15.47 8.23
C LEU A 156 0.45 -14.63 8.48
N LEU A 157 -0.24 -14.85 9.60
CA LEU A 157 -1.40 -14.05 10.00
C LEU A 157 -1.03 -12.57 10.19
N THR A 158 0.10 -12.30 10.84
CA THR A 158 0.60 -10.92 11.02
C THR A 158 0.92 -10.26 9.68
N LYS A 159 1.51 -11.00 8.72
CA LYS A 159 1.73 -10.50 7.36
C LYS A 159 0.41 -10.15 6.67
N SER A 160 -0.59 -11.04 6.74
CA SER A 160 -1.92 -10.79 6.17
C SER A 160 -2.62 -9.58 6.79
N ILE A 161 -2.56 -9.43 8.11
CA ILE A 161 -3.09 -8.24 8.81
C ILE A 161 -2.35 -6.98 8.38
N ASN A 162 -1.03 -7.04 8.23
CA ASN A 162 -0.23 -5.90 7.80
C ASN A 162 -0.61 -5.47 6.37
N LEU A 163 -0.84 -6.41 5.45
CA LEU A 163 -1.30 -6.10 4.09
C LEU A 163 -2.63 -5.35 4.08
N LEU A 164 -3.53 -5.62 5.02
CA LEU A 164 -4.78 -4.89 5.18
C LEU A 164 -4.56 -3.51 5.82
N GLN A 165 -3.69 -3.41 6.83
CA GLN A 165 -3.49 -2.17 7.57
C GLN A 165 -2.55 -1.18 6.89
N ASN A 166 -1.59 -1.65 6.12
CA ASN A 166 -0.55 -0.86 5.46
C ASN A 166 -0.43 -1.33 4.01
N PRO A 167 -1.11 -0.66 3.07
CA PRO A 167 -1.05 -1.02 1.67
C PRO A 167 0.41 -1.02 1.17
N PRO A 168 0.83 -2.04 0.40
CA PRO A 168 2.15 -2.07 -0.19
C PRO A 168 2.45 -0.79 -0.97
N ARG A 169 3.62 -0.18 -0.72
CA ARG A 169 3.98 1.12 -1.33
C ARG A 169 3.90 1.11 -2.85
N ASN A 170 4.29 0.01 -3.49
CA ASN A 170 4.23 -0.18 -4.93
C ASN A 170 2.80 -0.20 -5.51
N LEU A 171 1.75 -0.25 -4.68
CA LEU A 171 0.36 -0.10 -5.10
C LEU A 171 -0.16 1.34 -4.88
N SER A 172 0.51 2.11 -4.04
CA SER A 172 0.12 3.47 -3.69
C SER A 172 0.92 4.53 -4.45
N PHE A 173 0.31 5.71 -4.59
CA PHE A 173 1.03 6.87 -5.11
C PHE A 173 2.18 7.27 -4.16
N PRO A 174 3.37 7.61 -4.67
CA PRO A 174 3.74 7.69 -6.10
C PRO A 174 4.34 6.41 -6.69
N ASP A 175 4.75 5.46 -5.85
CA ASP A 175 5.60 4.34 -6.25
C ASP A 175 4.88 3.39 -7.24
N SER A 176 3.55 3.43 -7.31
CA SER A 176 2.73 2.64 -8.24
C SER A 176 2.85 3.02 -9.72
N ASN A 177 3.40 4.19 -10.05
CA ASN A 177 3.61 4.64 -11.44
C ASN A 177 2.37 4.46 -12.36
N ASN A 178 1.19 4.74 -11.81
CA ASN A 178 -0.11 4.65 -12.48
C ASN A 178 -0.46 3.24 -13.00
N GLN A 179 0.05 2.19 -12.35
CA GLN A 179 -0.16 0.80 -12.78
C GLN A 179 -1.64 0.44 -12.94
N ALA A 180 -2.51 0.88 -12.02
CA ALA A 180 -3.95 0.60 -12.11
C ALA A 180 -4.56 1.17 -13.38
N MET A 181 -4.19 2.41 -13.75
CA MET A 181 -4.65 3.04 -14.99
C MET A 181 -4.18 2.26 -16.22
N LYS A 182 -2.91 1.87 -16.26
CA LYS A 182 -2.28 1.14 -17.38
C LYS A 182 -2.88 -0.25 -17.58
N GLN A 183 -3.23 -0.93 -16.49
CA GLN A 183 -3.76 -2.29 -16.57
C GLN A 183 -5.26 -2.30 -16.87
N LEU A 184 -6.05 -1.37 -16.32
CA LEU A 184 -7.51 -1.38 -16.48
C LEU A 184 -7.96 -0.86 -17.85
N PHE A 185 -7.26 0.11 -18.42
CA PHE A 185 -7.71 0.86 -19.60
C PHE A 185 -6.70 0.76 -20.76
N LYS A 186 -7.18 0.35 -21.95
CA LYS A 186 -6.34 0.23 -23.16
C LYS A 186 -5.80 1.60 -23.61
N ASP A 187 -6.68 2.59 -23.70
CA ASP A 187 -6.35 3.95 -24.17
C ASP A 187 -5.98 4.90 -23.01
N HIS A 188 -5.35 4.35 -21.95
CA HIS A 188 -5.05 5.07 -20.71
C HIS A 188 -4.39 6.42 -20.93
N GLU A 189 -3.35 6.52 -21.77
CA GLU A 189 -2.64 7.78 -22.05
C GLU A 189 -3.59 8.91 -22.49
N SER A 190 -4.53 8.59 -23.40
CA SER A 190 -5.49 9.59 -23.89
C SER A 190 -6.56 9.98 -22.87
N LEU A 191 -6.87 9.08 -21.93
CA LEU A 191 -7.89 9.28 -20.90
C LEU A 191 -7.36 10.04 -19.70
N CYS A 192 -6.11 9.75 -19.31
CA CYS A 192 -5.52 10.27 -18.09
C CYS A 192 -4.47 11.35 -18.30
N GLU A 193 -3.97 11.59 -19.52
CA GLU A 193 -2.94 12.60 -19.74
C GLU A 193 -3.37 13.79 -20.60
N SER A 194 -2.81 14.95 -20.25
CA SER A 194 -2.79 16.14 -21.08
C SER A 194 -1.38 16.75 -21.07
N THR A 195 -1.18 17.85 -21.80
CA THR A 195 0.09 18.57 -21.84
C THR A 195 0.56 19.04 -20.45
N HIS A 196 -0.37 19.39 -19.56
CA HIS A 196 -0.06 20.01 -18.27
C HIS A 196 -0.47 19.17 -17.06
N HIS A 197 -1.25 18.11 -17.27
CA HIS A 197 -1.83 17.35 -16.18
C HIS A 197 -1.85 15.86 -16.47
N GLU A 198 -1.90 15.08 -15.41
CA GLU A 198 -2.07 13.63 -15.42
C GLU A 198 -3.04 13.21 -14.31
N ILE A 199 -3.97 12.32 -14.61
CA ILE A 199 -4.83 11.66 -13.62
C ILE A 199 -4.14 10.38 -13.18
N SER A 200 -3.95 10.24 -11.87
CA SER A 200 -3.52 9.00 -11.23
C SER A 200 -4.70 8.26 -10.64
N LEU A 201 -4.71 6.95 -10.81
CA LEU A 201 -5.65 6.02 -10.19
C LEU A 201 -4.88 5.07 -9.27
N GLU A 202 -5.31 5.03 -8.01
CA GLU A 202 -4.85 4.08 -7.01
C GLU A 202 -6.04 3.23 -6.54
N ILE A 203 -5.85 1.91 -6.53
CA ILE A 203 -6.83 0.96 -6.01
C ILE A 203 -6.12 0.04 -5.04
N VAL A 204 -6.48 0.13 -3.76
CA VAL A 204 -5.85 -0.62 -2.67
C VAL A 204 -6.89 -1.09 -1.67
N LEU A 205 -6.59 -2.16 -0.95
CA LEU A 205 -7.31 -2.48 0.28
C LEU A 205 -6.72 -1.71 1.44
N PHE A 206 -7.57 -1.06 2.22
CA PHE A 206 -7.17 -0.45 3.48
C PHE A 206 -8.17 -0.84 4.56
N LYS A 207 -7.65 -1.47 5.62
CA LYS A 207 -8.40 -2.14 6.68
C LYS A 207 -9.32 -3.21 6.10
N ASN A 208 -10.58 -2.86 5.85
CA ASN A 208 -11.63 -3.76 5.35
C ASN A 208 -12.36 -3.15 4.14
N GLU A 209 -11.84 -2.05 3.58
CA GLU A 209 -12.47 -1.31 2.50
C GLU A 209 -11.60 -1.37 1.25
N LEU A 210 -12.27 -1.40 0.08
CA LEU A 210 -11.62 -1.14 -1.19
C LEU A 210 -11.56 0.38 -1.38
N CYS A 211 -10.36 0.93 -1.36
CA CYS A 211 -10.11 2.34 -1.59
C CYS A 211 -9.84 2.57 -3.08
N VAL A 212 -10.54 3.55 -3.66
CA VAL A 212 -10.36 4.00 -5.04
C VAL A 212 -10.05 5.48 -5.02
N ASP A 213 -8.80 5.82 -5.27
CA ASP A 213 -8.31 7.19 -5.17
C ASP A 213 -7.98 7.73 -6.55
N PHE A 214 -8.62 8.86 -6.91
CA PHE A 214 -8.26 9.64 -8.08
C PHE A 214 -7.47 10.87 -7.66
N ARG A 215 -6.35 11.14 -8.32
CA ARG A 215 -5.55 12.34 -8.11
C ARG A 215 -5.38 13.10 -9.41
N ASN A 216 -5.56 14.41 -9.37
CA ASN A 216 -5.18 15.30 -10.46
C ASN A 216 -3.79 15.85 -10.18
N LEU A 217 -2.85 15.54 -11.07
CA LEU A 217 -1.44 15.86 -10.94
C LEU A 217 -1.06 16.91 -11.99
N SER A 218 -0.34 17.96 -11.59
CA SER A 218 0.25 18.95 -12.50
C SER A 218 1.64 18.49 -12.94
N LYS A 219 1.90 18.44 -14.25
CA LYS A 219 3.23 18.14 -14.79
C LYS A 219 4.14 19.35 -14.61
N VAL A 220 5.26 19.15 -13.92
CA VAL A 220 6.29 20.18 -13.74
C VAL A 220 7.11 20.26 -15.02
N THR A 221 7.10 21.42 -15.67
CA THR A 221 7.87 21.66 -16.91
C THR A 221 9.09 22.57 -16.69
N LYS A 222 9.16 23.26 -15.55
CA LYS A 222 10.25 24.19 -15.21
C LYS A 222 11.53 23.41 -14.91
N LYS A 223 12.62 23.69 -15.65
CA LYS A 223 13.96 23.18 -15.31
C LYS A 223 14.53 23.93 -14.08
N PRO A 224 15.43 23.30 -13.31
CA PRO A 224 15.82 21.88 -13.38
C PRO A 224 14.79 20.93 -12.76
N TRP A 225 13.71 21.45 -12.17
CA TRP A 225 12.71 20.69 -11.39
C TRP A 225 12.00 19.58 -12.16
N CYS A 226 11.84 19.72 -13.47
CA CYS A 226 11.26 18.70 -14.34
C CYS A 226 12.26 17.60 -14.76
N GLY A 227 13.54 17.74 -14.43
CA GLY A 227 14.58 16.82 -14.85
C GLY A 227 14.51 15.50 -14.09
N ILE A 228 14.52 14.40 -14.83
CA ILE A 228 14.69 13.04 -14.32
C ILE A 228 15.98 12.49 -14.89
N ASP A 229 16.80 11.92 -14.03
CA ASP A 229 18.02 11.22 -14.44
C ASP A 229 17.65 9.87 -15.07
N PRO A 230 17.97 9.62 -16.35
CA PRO A 230 17.61 8.39 -17.03
C PRO A 230 18.32 7.15 -16.48
N GLN A 231 19.44 7.31 -15.77
CA GLN A 231 20.17 6.18 -15.19
C GLN A 231 19.57 5.73 -13.85
N THR A 232 19.13 6.69 -13.02
CA THR A 232 18.64 6.41 -11.67
C THR A 232 17.11 6.43 -11.56
N GLY A 233 16.41 7.01 -12.53
CA GLY A 233 14.96 7.25 -12.50
C GLY A 233 14.53 8.30 -11.48
N LYS A 234 15.48 8.98 -10.80
CA LYS A 234 15.20 9.99 -9.77
C LYS A 234 15.08 11.37 -10.37
N SER A 235 14.15 12.17 -9.86
CA SER A 235 14.07 13.59 -10.22
C SER A 235 15.20 14.39 -9.59
N PHE A 236 15.42 15.60 -10.12
CA PHE A 236 16.27 16.60 -9.48
C PHE A 236 15.86 16.84 -8.01
N SER A 237 14.56 16.89 -7.74
CA SER A 237 14.03 17.07 -6.39
C SER A 237 14.39 15.91 -5.47
N ASP A 238 14.32 14.67 -5.95
CA ASP A 238 14.69 13.48 -5.16
C ASP A 238 16.18 13.49 -4.84
N LYS A 239 17.03 13.83 -5.83
CA LYS A 239 18.47 13.96 -5.63
C LYS A 239 18.81 14.99 -4.54
N VAL A 240 18.15 16.14 -4.54
CA VAL A 240 18.39 17.20 -3.54
C VAL A 240 17.89 16.76 -2.15
N LYS A 241 16.72 16.10 -2.06
CA LYS A 241 16.21 15.54 -0.79
C LYS A 241 17.14 14.49 -0.20
N ASP A 242 17.66 13.60 -1.04
CA ASP A 242 18.62 12.57 -0.62
C ASP A 242 19.90 13.21 -0.06
N GLN A 243 20.43 14.23 -0.74
CA GLN A 243 21.61 14.98 -0.27
C GLN A 243 21.35 15.71 1.06
N LEU A 244 20.19 16.34 1.23
CA LEU A 244 19.80 16.97 2.49
C LEU A 244 19.69 15.96 3.64
N THR A 245 19.24 14.74 3.34
CA THR A 245 19.11 13.67 4.33
C THR A 245 20.48 13.11 4.75
N GLN A 246 21.39 12.98 3.79
CA GLN A 246 22.75 12.47 4.01
C GLN A 246 23.67 13.50 4.67
N ASP A 247 23.56 14.78 4.29
CA ASP A 247 24.41 15.86 4.77
C ASP A 247 23.61 16.91 5.54
N ARG A 248 23.24 16.55 6.77
CA ARG A 248 22.44 17.39 7.68
C ARG A 248 23.12 18.71 8.07
N SER A 249 24.42 18.86 7.77
CA SER A 249 25.20 20.06 8.08
C SER A 249 25.03 21.16 7.02
N LYS A 250 24.62 20.80 5.80
CA LYS A 250 24.45 21.73 4.70
C LYS A 250 23.06 22.33 4.65
N ASN A 251 23.00 23.62 4.36
CA ASN A 251 21.73 24.28 4.10
C ASN A 251 21.26 24.00 2.66
N ILE A 252 19.97 24.21 2.41
CA ILE A 252 19.34 24.01 1.10
C ILE A 252 20.01 24.87 0.02
N SER A 253 20.42 26.09 0.37
CA SER A 253 21.03 27.05 -0.58
C SER A 253 22.35 26.53 -1.16
N ASP A 254 23.19 25.95 -0.30
CA ASP A 254 24.50 25.44 -0.68
C ASP A 254 24.37 24.20 -1.55
N ILE A 255 23.44 23.30 -1.22
CA ILE A 255 23.17 22.10 -2.02
C ILE A 255 22.62 22.48 -3.40
N LEU A 256 21.70 23.44 -3.48
CA LEU A 256 21.16 23.92 -4.75
C LEU A 256 22.25 24.55 -5.62
N LYS A 257 23.13 25.38 -5.05
CA LYS A 257 24.29 25.96 -5.76
C LYS A 257 25.27 24.88 -6.25
N GLN A 258 25.55 23.86 -5.43
CA GLN A 258 26.40 22.73 -5.82
C GLN A 258 25.81 21.94 -7.01
N ASN A 259 24.48 21.89 -7.13
CA ASN A 259 23.80 21.27 -8.25
C ASN A 259 23.51 22.25 -9.42
N GLY A 260 24.17 23.42 -9.44
CA GLY A 260 24.11 24.37 -10.56
C GLY A 260 22.88 25.29 -10.57
N VAL A 261 22.10 25.34 -9.48
CA VAL A 261 20.93 26.22 -9.38
C VAL A 261 21.34 27.60 -8.86
N HIS A 262 20.95 28.63 -9.58
CA HIS A 262 21.20 30.02 -9.19
C HIS A 262 20.05 30.52 -8.31
N ILE A 263 20.38 30.92 -7.08
CA ILE A 263 19.40 31.43 -6.11
C ILE A 263 19.38 32.95 -6.17
N GLU A 264 18.24 33.51 -6.54
CA GLU A 264 18.02 34.96 -6.53
C GLU A 264 17.38 35.43 -5.23
N GLN A 265 17.75 36.64 -4.80
CA GLN A 265 16.99 37.35 -3.78
C GLN A 265 15.73 37.95 -4.40
N PRO A 266 14.56 37.86 -3.73
CA PRO A 266 13.31 38.37 -4.26
C PRO A 266 13.38 39.90 -4.39
N THR A 267 13.52 40.39 -5.62
CA THR A 267 13.37 41.80 -5.97
C THR A 267 12.14 41.97 -6.86
N PHE A 268 11.41 43.07 -6.69
CA PHE A 268 10.13 43.35 -7.38
C PHE A 268 10.24 43.29 -8.93
N ILE A 269 11.44 43.46 -9.49
CA ILE A 269 11.70 43.45 -10.94
C ILE A 269 11.97 42.02 -11.47
N ASN A 270 12.51 41.12 -10.64
CA ASN A 270 12.92 39.77 -11.09
C ASN A 270 11.73 38.80 -11.23
N SER A 271 10.58 39.10 -10.62
CA SER A 271 9.36 38.31 -10.77
C SER A 271 8.86 38.22 -12.23
N PHE A 272 9.16 39.22 -13.08
CA PHE A 272 8.76 39.23 -14.48
C PHE A 272 9.76 38.53 -15.43
N MET A 273 11.05 38.49 -15.10
CA MET A 273 12.09 37.88 -15.96
C MET A 273 12.39 36.40 -15.65
N SER A 274 11.95 35.89 -14.51
CA SER A 274 12.17 34.48 -14.09
C SER A 274 11.47 33.42 -14.95
N ASN A 275 10.61 33.83 -15.90
CA ASN A 275 9.96 32.94 -16.86
C ASN A 275 10.83 32.59 -18.08
N PHE A 276 11.93 33.33 -18.33
CA PHE A 276 12.80 33.12 -19.49
C PHE A 276 14.13 32.42 -19.17
N ASN A 277 14.62 32.47 -17.93
CA ASN A 277 15.84 31.78 -17.52
C ASN A 277 15.55 30.52 -16.70
N THR A 278 15.78 29.36 -17.31
CA THR A 278 15.44 28.01 -16.82
C THR A 278 16.30 27.49 -15.67
N GLN A 279 17.17 28.31 -15.07
CA GLN A 279 18.09 27.91 -13.99
C GLN A 279 18.01 28.82 -12.75
N TRP A 280 17.12 29.82 -12.79
CA TRP A 280 17.01 30.85 -11.76
C TRP A 280 15.75 30.59 -10.94
N THR A 281 15.91 30.59 -9.62
CA THR A 281 14.83 30.29 -8.68
C THR A 281 15.05 31.07 -7.38
N THR A 282 13.97 31.49 -6.73
CA THR A 282 14.06 32.03 -5.37
C THR A 282 14.07 30.90 -4.36
N LEU A 283 14.65 31.12 -3.17
CA LEU A 283 14.66 30.09 -2.12
C LEU A 283 13.25 29.59 -1.74
N PRO A 284 12.22 30.45 -1.60
CA PRO A 284 10.85 29.99 -1.36
C PRO A 284 10.30 29.11 -2.50
N GLN A 285 10.61 29.44 -3.75
CA GLN A 285 10.20 28.63 -4.89
C GLN A 285 10.91 27.27 -4.90
N ALA A 286 12.20 27.23 -4.55
CA ALA A 286 12.92 25.98 -4.41
C ALA A 286 12.30 25.10 -3.32
N GLN A 287 12.00 25.68 -2.16
CA GLN A 287 11.33 24.97 -1.07
C GLN A 287 9.95 24.44 -1.50
N TYR A 288 9.18 25.22 -2.27
CA TYR A 288 7.92 24.77 -2.83
C TYR A 288 8.08 23.53 -3.71
N PHE A 289 9.01 23.55 -4.66
CA PHE A 289 9.25 22.39 -5.53
C PHE A 289 9.80 21.19 -4.76
N LEU A 290 10.77 21.40 -3.86
CA LEU A 290 11.28 20.31 -3.02
C LEU A 290 10.17 19.68 -2.18
N ASN A 291 9.28 20.46 -1.59
CA ASN A 291 8.24 19.91 -0.73
C ASN A 291 7.10 19.21 -1.51
N ARG A 292 6.82 19.65 -2.76
CA ARG A 292 5.64 19.19 -3.50
C ARG A 292 5.93 18.30 -4.70
N CYS A 293 7.12 18.38 -5.29
CA CYS A 293 7.49 17.55 -6.44
C CYS A 293 7.68 16.11 -6.02
N VAL A 294 7.15 15.23 -6.87
CA VAL A 294 7.27 13.79 -6.76
C VAL A 294 7.52 13.23 -8.15
N THR A 295 8.38 12.23 -8.26
CA THR A 295 8.56 11.46 -9.50
C THR A 295 7.44 10.44 -9.63
N PHE A 296 6.72 10.46 -10.75
CA PHE A 296 5.60 9.59 -11.01
C PHE A 296 5.44 9.36 -12.52
N ASN A 297 5.35 8.10 -12.94
CA ASN A 297 5.08 7.73 -14.33
C ASN A 297 6.00 8.45 -15.34
N ASN A 298 7.32 8.44 -15.09
CA ASN A 298 8.35 9.11 -15.90
C ASN A 298 8.21 10.65 -16.00
N ASN A 299 7.40 11.27 -15.14
CA ASN A 299 7.24 12.71 -15.04
C ASN A 299 7.56 13.21 -13.62
N VAL A 300 7.89 14.49 -13.49
CA VAL A 300 7.87 15.16 -12.19
C VAL A 300 6.53 15.87 -12.07
N VAL A 301 5.80 15.57 -11.01
CA VAL A 301 4.43 16.04 -10.82
C VAL A 301 4.21 16.69 -9.46
N ILE A 302 3.14 17.47 -9.35
CA ILE A 302 2.62 18.03 -8.10
C ILE A 302 1.15 17.65 -7.97
N GLU A 303 0.74 17.05 -6.85
CA GLU A 303 -0.67 16.79 -6.57
C GLU A 303 -1.43 18.10 -6.39
N ILE A 304 -2.48 18.32 -7.19
CA ILE A 304 -3.36 19.50 -7.11
C ILE A 304 -4.59 19.16 -6.26
N ASN A 305 -5.24 18.04 -6.58
CA ASN A 305 -6.45 17.58 -5.91
C ASN A 305 -6.43 16.05 -5.80
N LYS A 306 -7.09 15.56 -4.75
CA LYS A 306 -7.34 14.14 -4.51
C LYS A 306 -8.81 13.94 -4.20
N VAL A 307 -9.40 12.91 -4.77
CA VAL A 307 -10.71 12.36 -4.40
C VAL A 307 -10.47 10.94 -3.92
N ALA A 308 -10.67 10.72 -2.62
CA ALA A 308 -10.62 9.40 -2.02
C ALA A 308 -12.02 8.82 -1.90
N LEU A 309 -12.20 7.57 -2.34
CA LEU A 309 -13.48 6.86 -2.32
C LEU A 309 -13.27 5.57 -1.56
N THR A 310 -14.11 5.33 -0.57
CA THR A 310 -14.14 4.05 0.13
C THR A 310 -15.48 3.37 -0.09
N THR A 311 -15.43 2.04 -0.12
CA THR A 311 -16.61 1.19 -0.21
C THR A 311 -17.21 0.98 1.19
N MET A 312 -18.17 1.83 1.59
CA MET A 312 -19.07 1.56 2.72
C MET A 312 -20.35 0.87 2.25
#